data_AF-A0A1F8VG91-F1
#
_entry.id   AF-A0A1F8VG91-F1
#
_cell.length_a   1.000
_cell.length_b   1.000
_cell.length_c   1.000
_cell.angle_alpha   90.00
_cell.angle_beta   90.00
_cell.angle_gamma   90.00
#
_symmetry.space_group_name_H-M   'P 1'
#
loop_
_entity.id
_entity.type
_entity.pdbx_description
1 polymer ?
#
loop_
_entity_poly.entity_id
_entity_poly.type
_entity_poly.pdbx_seq_one_letter_code
_entity_poly.pdbx_strand_id
1 'polypeptide(L)' 'MVEQDHRGIKKITKPMMRFKAFHSAEATLAGIELHRMLKKAQYIDDGNSTVFEQFYALAA' A
#
# COMPACT_ATOMS: atom_id res chain seq x y z
N MET A 1 -9.82 -13.90 -11.68
CA MET A 1 -8.60 -13.15 -11.30
C MET A 1 -8.90 -11.95 -10.38
N VAL A 2 -10.03 -11.25 -10.53
CA VAL A 2 -10.41 -10.09 -9.69
C VAL A 2 -10.52 -10.41 -8.19
N GLU A 3 -11.04 -11.59 -7.84
CA GLU A 3 -11.25 -11.96 -6.44
C GLU A 3 -9.97 -12.18 -5.62
N GLN A 4 -8.87 -12.61 -6.26
CA GLN A 4 -7.60 -12.77 -5.57
C GLN A 4 -6.93 -11.42 -5.28
N ASP A 5 -7.06 -10.48 -6.20
CA ASP A 5 -6.48 -9.14 -6.04
C ASP A 5 -7.12 -8.39 -4.86
N HIS A 6 -8.45 -8.50 -4.74
CA HIS A 6 -9.21 -7.93 -3.63
C HIS A 6 -9.00 -8.66 -2.29
N ARG A 7 -8.63 -9.95 -2.30
CA ARG A 7 -8.49 -10.77 -1.08
C ARG A 7 -7.45 -10.20 -0.11
N GLY A 8 -6.33 -9.70 -0.64
CA GLY A 8 -5.28 -9.14 0.18
C GLY A 8 -5.70 -7.84 0.88
N ILE A 9 -6.41 -6.96 0.15
CA ILE A 9 -6.97 -5.73 0.73
C ILE A 9 -7.99 -6.07 1.83
N LYS A 10 -8.94 -6.96 1.53
CA LYS A 10 -9.96 -7.41 2.50
C LYS A 10 -9.32 -8.02 3.75
N LYS A 11 -8.22 -8.78 3.62
CA LYS A 11 -7.53 -9.36 4.78
C LYS A 11 -6.96 -8.28 5.72
N ILE A 12 -6.39 -7.22 5.16
CA ILE A 12 -5.79 -6.12 5.93
C ILE A 12 -6.88 -5.25 6.56
N THR A 13 -7.96 -4.95 5.83
CA THR A 13 -9.02 -4.03 6.31
C THR A 13 -10.05 -4.69 7.21
N LYS A 14 -10.23 -6.02 7.17
CA LYS A 14 -11.19 -6.76 8.00
C LYS A 14 -11.07 -6.52 9.52
N PRO A 15 -9.87 -6.48 10.14
CA PRO A 15 -9.74 -6.17 11.56
C PRO A 15 -9.90 -4.68 11.92
N MET A 16 -9.92 -3.76 10.94
CA MET A 16 -9.91 -2.31 11.19
C MET A 16 -11.27 -1.73 11.65
N MET A 17 -12.30 -2.57 11.84
CA MET A 17 -13.65 -2.17 12.29
C MET A 17 -14.28 -1.01 11.48
N ARG A 18 -14.12 -1.05 10.15
CA ARG A 18 -14.59 -0.04 9.17
C ARG A 18 -13.97 1.35 9.38
N PHE A 19 -13.94 2.13 8.31
CA PHE A 19 -13.47 3.52 8.36
C PHE A 19 -14.61 4.46 8.76
N LYS A 20 -14.34 5.42 9.65
CA LYS A 20 -15.32 6.43 10.07
C LYS A 20 -15.58 7.51 9.00
N ALA A 21 -14.67 7.65 8.04
CA ALA A 21 -14.79 8.60 6.93
C ALA A 21 -14.16 8.04 5.65
N PHE A 22 -14.67 8.47 4.49
CA PHE A 22 -14.19 8.02 3.18
C PHE A 22 -12.75 8.43 2.89
N HIS A 23 -12.36 9.66 3.21
CA HIS A 23 -10.98 10.12 3.02
C HIS A 23 -9.98 9.25 3.80
N SER A 24 -10.35 8.76 4.99
CA SER A 24 -9.50 7.87 5.78
C SER A 24 -9.39 6.48 5.15
N ALA A 25 -10.48 5.98 4.57
CA ALA A 25 -10.48 4.72 3.82
C ALA A 25 -9.57 4.82 2.59
N GLU A 26 -9.72 5.90 1.83
CA GLU A 26 -8.93 6.17 0.63
C GLU A 26 -7.44 6.27 0.94
N ALA A 27 -7.05 7.09 1.91
CA ALA A 27 -5.64 7.22 2.32
C ALA A 27 -5.05 5.88 2.81
N THR A 28 -5.84 5.08 3.53
CA THR A 28 -5.39 3.75 3.99
C THR A 28 -5.20 2.79 2.83
N LEU A 29 -6.13 2.76 1.88
CA LEU A 29 -6.04 1.91 0.70
C LEU A 29 -4.86 2.31 -0.19
N ALA A 30 -4.67 3.61 -0.42
CA ALA A 30 -3.54 4.15 -1.16
C ALA A 30 -2.19 3.80 -0.49
N GLY A 31 -2.10 3.88 0.84
CA GLY A 31 -0.91 3.47 1.57
C GLY A 31 -0.60 1.96 1.46
N ILE A 32 -1.62 1.11 1.48
CA ILE A 32 -1.46 -0.35 1.28
C ILE A 32 -0.97 -0.65 -0.14
N GLU A 33 -1.50 0.05 -1.13
CA GLU A 33 -1.09 -0.09 -2.53
C GLU A 33 0.34 0.41 -2.76
N LEU A 34 0.67 1.58 -2.22
CA LEU A 34 2.02 2.13 -2.26
C LEU A 34 3.04 1.15 -1.68
N HIS A 35 2.79 0.60 -0.49
CA HIS A 35 3.70 -0.39 0.11
C HIS A 35 3.90 -1.62 -0.79
N ARG A 36 2.85 -2.08 -1.48
CA ARG A 36 2.95 -3.19 -2.44
C ARG A 36 3.79 -2.81 -3.66
N MET A 37 3.65 -1.61 -4.19
CA MET A 37 4.45 -1.12 -5.31
C MET A 37 5.93 -1.03 -4.93
N LEU A 38 6.24 -0.46 -3.77
CA LEU A 38 7.61 -0.38 -3.24
C LEU A 38 8.21 -1.78 -3.05
N LYS A 39 7.46 -2.72 -2.46
CA LYS A 39 7.92 -4.10 -2.26
C LYS A 39 8.16 -4.85 -3.57
N LYS A 40 7.45 -4.50 -4.65
CA LYS A 40 7.62 -5.08 -5.98
C LYS A 40 8.71 -4.39 -6.81
N ALA A 41 9.46 -3.44 -6.25
CA ALA A 41 10.43 -2.61 -6.97
C ALA A 41 9.83 -1.93 -8.23
N GLN A 42 8.54 -1.59 -8.16
CA GLN A 42 7.84 -0.89 -9.26
C GLN A 42 8.03 0.63 -9.20
N TYR A 43 8.79 1.11 -8.20
CA TYR A 43 8.97 2.52 -7.89
C TYR A 43 10.46 2.87 -7.99
N ILE A 44 10.86 3.30 -9.19
CA ILE A 44 12.10 4.02 -9.54
C ILE A 44 13.44 3.29 -9.33
N ASP A 45 13.56 2.29 -8.45
CA ASP A 45 14.87 1.72 -8.12
C ASP A 45 15.04 0.24 -8.50
N ASP A 46 16.19 -0.04 -9.12
CA ASP A 46 16.71 -1.33 -9.64
C ASP A 46 17.13 -2.28 -8.49
N GLY A 47 16.37 -2.28 -7.40
CA GLY A 47 16.57 -3.17 -6.26
C GLY A 47 17.72 -2.80 -5.32
N ASN A 48 18.26 -1.58 -5.40
CA ASN A 48 19.43 -1.16 -4.61
C ASN A 48 19.08 -0.42 -3.29
N SER A 49 17.82 -0.03 -3.13
CA SER A 49 17.28 0.74 -2.01
C SER A 49 16.20 -0.08 -1.31
N THR A 50 16.23 -0.04 0.02
CA THR A 50 15.22 -0.65 0.86
C THR A 50 13.85 0.02 0.68
N VAL A 51 12.76 -0.71 0.97
CA VAL A 51 11.39 -0.17 0.94
C VAL A 51 11.26 1.10 1.81
N PHE A 52 12.02 1.18 2.89
CA PHE A 52 12.03 2.33 3.79
C PHE A 52 12.69 3.55 3.13
N GLU A 53 13.85 3.39 2.52
CA GLU A 53 14.52 4.47 1.78
C GLU A 53 13.65 4.98 0.63
N GLN A 54 13.03 4.06 -0.14
CA GLN A 54 12.09 4.44 -1.20
C GLN A 54 10.87 5.19 -0.65
N PHE A 55 10.37 4.82 0.53
CA PHE A 55 9.27 5.53 1.18
C PHE A 55 9.67 6.94 1.64
N TYR A 56 10.86 7.11 2.22
CA TYR A 56 11.36 8.43 2.62
C TYR A 56 11.61 9.36 1.43
N ALA A 57 12.06 8.81 0.30
CA ALA A 57 12.26 9.56 -0.93
C ALA A 57 10.95 10.19 -1.47
N LEU A 58 9.77 9.68 -1.10
CA LEU A 58 8.47 10.27 -1.46
C LEU A 58 8.17 11.58 -0.75
N ALA A 59 8.78 11.78 0.42
CA ALA A 59 8.55 12.95 1.27
C ALA A 59 9.62 14.04 1.11
N ALA A 60 10.68 13.74 0.35
CA ALA A 60 11.77 14.66 0.00
C ALA A 60 11.36 15.56 -1.17
#